data_AF-A0A9R1UB63-F1
#
_entry.id   AF-A0A9R1UB63-F1
#
_cell.length_a   1.000
_cell.length_b   1.000
_cell.length_c   1.000
_cell.angle_alpha   90.00
_cell.angle_beta   90.00
_cell.angle_gamma   90.00
#
_symmetry.space_group_name_H-M   'P 1'
#
loop_
_entity.id
_entity.type
_entity.pdbx_description
1 polymer ?
#
loop_
_entity_poly.entity_id
_entity_poly.type
_entity_poly.pdbx_seq_one_letter_code
_entity_poly.pdbx_strand_id
1 'polypeptide(L)'
;MTAGKLFSRSDFEVDKLIEGPEDGNVSLESPPQVLKVVQYTLTSIIVIILLSICIRLIYKDNLLKSGIDAVMMASLYYMMILICGFIIRTCNFLSEIQFAKTHYENGITSVLKATFEINGQSIFLMVFSVIVLSAYCAKEGNPVTQAWAHGPLSSCLAYALAYILSDAVNLNESNYMTIRTIRLMAGVDYGGGMAFSYFYGYLRIILPGLRKKMEIYEAAQDVTIPVKKMFILIPESGHIPPDLCDASYQWLEATTNLEHIVIDRAGVKRRNYKNTVYKIHPNSQAMGHRPVYVITEGATPMMTFWEILIHDHEQTATYKQNRMQIVASFYKTLQQLIDNDPECRDVCELVYYKDYEKGKKINVAEILLGRIQAQAAMF
;
A
#
# COMPACT_ATOMS: atom_id res chain seq x y z
N MET A 1 58.49 27.18 13.40
CA MET A 1 57.86 28.37 12.79
C MET A 1 56.45 27.97 12.38
N THR A 2 55.42 28.23 13.19
CA THR A 2 54.51 29.41 13.09
C THR A 2 54.12 29.76 11.66
N ALA A 3 52.88 30.08 11.28
CA ALA A 3 51.53 30.02 11.83
C ALA A 3 50.64 30.56 10.70
N GLY A 4 49.39 30.12 10.58
CA GLY A 4 48.49 30.67 9.56
C GLY A 4 47.09 30.08 9.52
N LYS A 5 46.41 30.02 10.66
CA LYS A 5 44.94 29.91 10.75
C LYS A 5 44.29 31.17 10.16
N LEU A 6 43.12 31.05 9.53
CA LEU A 6 41.94 31.85 9.93
C LEU A 6 40.61 31.30 9.32
N PHE A 7 39.80 30.66 10.20
CA PHE A 7 38.33 30.75 10.40
C PHE A 7 37.36 30.49 9.22
N SER A 8 36.14 29.95 9.41
CA SER A 8 35.34 29.70 10.61
C SER A 8 34.38 28.51 10.47
N ARG A 9 34.15 27.89 11.62
CA ARG A 9 33.09 26.97 12.02
C ARG A 9 31.73 27.68 12.02
N SER A 10 30.68 27.01 11.55
CA SER A 10 29.31 27.23 12.04
C SER A 10 28.72 25.87 12.39
N ASP A 11 28.55 25.68 13.70
CA ASP A 11 27.99 24.52 14.35
C ASP A 11 26.53 24.28 13.91
N PHE A 12 26.19 23.03 13.63
CA PHE A 12 24.83 22.54 13.81
C PHE A 12 24.88 21.16 14.44
N GLU A 13 24.19 21.03 15.56
CA GLU A 13 24.18 19.93 16.51
C GLU A 13 23.93 18.55 15.90
N VAL A 14 24.95 17.69 15.84
CA VAL A 14 24.77 16.24 15.55
C VAL A 14 25.16 15.37 16.75
N ASP A 15 25.89 15.91 17.73
CA ASP A 15 26.49 15.13 18.82
C ASP A 15 25.60 14.97 20.06
N LYS A 16 24.27 15.11 19.94
CA LYS A 16 23.33 14.89 21.07
C LYS A 16 22.38 13.68 20.93
N LEU A 17 22.57 12.84 19.91
CA LEU A 17 21.68 11.69 19.68
C LEU A 17 22.29 10.32 20.01
N ILE A 18 23.50 10.27 20.57
CA ILE A 18 24.16 8.99 20.86
C ILE A 18 24.74 9.03 22.27
N GLU A 19 23.87 8.96 23.27
CA GLU A 19 24.21 8.47 24.60
C GLU A 19 22.93 7.96 25.27
N GLY A 20 22.71 6.65 25.17
CA GLY A 20 21.71 5.90 25.94
C GLY A 20 22.41 4.72 26.61
N PRO A 21 22.03 4.34 27.84
CA PRO A 21 22.86 3.46 28.67
C PRO A 21 22.85 2.02 28.14
N GLU A 22 24.03 1.42 28.10
CA GLU A 22 24.22 -0.03 28.05
C GLU A 22 23.70 -0.62 29.36
N ASP A 23 22.59 -1.37 29.31
CA ASP A 23 22.42 -2.61 30.05
C ASP A 23 21.03 -3.21 29.82
N GLY A 24 21.01 -4.53 29.64
CA GLY A 24 19.81 -5.36 29.68
C GLY A 24 19.61 -6.14 28.39
N ASN A 25 19.64 -7.47 28.50
CA ASN A 25 19.04 -8.39 27.54
C ASN A 25 17.56 -8.04 27.39
N VAL A 26 17.24 -7.10 26.49
CA VAL A 26 15.88 -6.83 26.05
C VAL A 26 15.53 -7.96 25.11
N SER A 27 14.78 -8.94 25.62
CA SER A 27 13.96 -9.79 24.78
C SER A 27 13.11 -8.85 23.90
N LEU A 28 13.42 -8.77 22.60
CA LEU A 28 12.63 -8.08 21.59
C LEU A 28 11.30 -8.82 21.42
N GLU A 29 10.41 -8.74 22.42
CA GLU A 29 9.00 -8.86 22.14
C GLU A 29 8.65 -7.70 21.20
N SER A 30 7.99 -8.01 20.09
CA SER A 30 7.65 -7.00 19.09
C SER A 30 6.85 -5.86 19.79
N PRO A 31 7.35 -4.60 19.78
CA PRO A 31 6.68 -3.46 20.40
C PRO A 31 5.17 -3.33 20.08
N PRO A 32 4.69 -3.70 18.88
CA PRO A 32 3.27 -3.63 18.54
C PRO A 32 2.37 -4.56 19.38
N GLN A 33 2.87 -5.73 19.79
CA GLN A 33 2.04 -6.72 20.50
C GLN A 33 1.82 -6.31 21.97
N VAL A 34 2.87 -5.86 22.65
CA VAL A 34 2.79 -5.37 24.04
C VAL A 34 1.87 -4.14 24.12
N LEU A 35 2.00 -3.21 23.16
CA LEU A 35 1.17 -2.01 23.13
C LEU A 35 -0.33 -2.34 22.95
N LYS A 36 -0.65 -3.33 22.10
CA LYS A 36 -2.02 -3.82 21.92
C LYS A 36 -2.58 -4.41 23.22
N VAL A 37 -1.82 -5.26 23.92
CA VAL A 37 -2.28 -5.87 25.18
C VAL A 37 -2.56 -4.82 26.25
N VAL A 38 -1.68 -3.82 26.39
CA VAL A 38 -1.88 -2.71 27.32
C VAL A 38 -3.13 -1.91 26.95
N GLN A 39 -3.30 -1.58 25.67
CA GLN A 39 -4.49 -0.86 25.19
C GLN A 39 -5.77 -1.63 25.49
N TYR A 40 -5.84 -2.93 25.18
CA TYR A 40 -7.02 -3.74 25.48
C TYR A 40 -7.32 -3.82 26.98
N THR A 41 -6.28 -3.91 27.81
CA THR A 41 -6.42 -3.96 29.28
C THR A 41 -7.00 -2.64 29.81
N LEU A 42 -6.43 -1.51 29.37
CA LEU A 42 -6.92 -0.18 29.76
C LEU A 42 -8.36 0.06 29.29
N THR A 43 -8.67 -0.28 28.04
CA THR A 43 -10.03 -0.18 27.50
C THR A 43 -11.01 -1.02 28.32
N SER A 44 -10.63 -2.25 28.70
CA SER A 44 -11.47 -3.13 29.53
C SER A 44 -11.75 -2.53 30.91
N ILE A 45 -10.73 -1.94 31.56
CA ILE A 45 -10.89 -1.27 32.86
C ILE A 45 -11.86 -0.08 32.75
N ILE A 46 -11.70 0.76 31.72
CA ILE A 46 -12.58 1.92 31.48
C ILE A 46 -14.02 1.47 31.25
N VAL A 47 -14.22 0.42 30.43
CA VAL A 47 -15.53 -0.18 30.17
C VAL A 47 -16.21 -0.65 31.46
N ILE A 48 -15.48 -1.33 32.34
CA ILE A 48 -16.01 -1.81 33.63
C ILE A 48 -16.39 -0.63 34.55
N ILE A 49 -15.57 0.41 34.60
CA ILE A 49 -15.84 1.62 35.40
C ILE A 49 -17.09 2.32 34.89
N LEU A 50 -17.19 2.57 33.58
CA LEU A 50 -18.34 3.25 32.98
C LEU A 50 -19.63 2.45 33.16
N LEU A 51 -19.57 1.12 32.98
CA LEU A 51 -20.70 0.24 33.23
C LEU A 51 -21.14 0.30 34.70
N SER A 52 -20.19 0.27 35.64
CA SER A 52 -20.48 0.36 37.08
C SER A 52 -21.13 1.68 37.47
N ILE A 53 -20.68 2.80 36.89
CA ILE A 53 -21.27 4.13 37.11
C ILE A 53 -22.67 4.20 36.49
N CYS A 54 -22.86 3.69 35.27
CA CYS A 54 -24.16 3.65 34.60
C CYS A 54 -25.19 2.87 35.43
N ILE A 55 -24.83 1.69 35.94
CA ILE A 55 -25.67 0.88 36.82
C ILE A 55 -26.05 1.65 38.09
N ARG A 56 -25.09 2.35 38.72
CA ARG A 56 -25.36 3.15 39.93
C ARG A 56 -26.31 4.32 39.67
N LEU A 57 -26.26 4.94 38.49
CA LEU A 57 -27.15 6.06 38.15
C LEU A 57 -28.57 5.61 37.83
N ILE A 58 -28.73 4.38 37.34
CA ILE A 58 -30.03 3.74 37.12
C ILE A 58 -30.62 3.21 38.44
N TYR A 59 -29.77 2.96 39.45
CA TYR A 59 -30.12 2.35 40.73
C TYR A 59 -31.17 3.16 41.49
N LYS A 60 -32.42 2.69 41.46
CA LYS A 60 -33.47 3.16 42.37
C LYS A 60 -33.78 2.18 43.50
N ASP A 61 -33.82 0.86 43.27
CA ASP A 61 -34.09 -0.12 44.35
C ASP A 61 -33.56 -1.55 44.09
N ASN A 62 -33.26 -1.93 42.84
CA ASN A 62 -32.85 -3.30 42.47
C ASN A 62 -31.63 -3.31 41.53
N LEU A 63 -30.53 -3.89 42.00
CA LEU A 63 -29.27 -3.98 41.27
C LEU A 63 -29.40 -4.79 39.97
N LEU A 64 -30.13 -5.90 40.01
CA LEU A 64 -30.30 -6.78 38.85
C LEU A 64 -31.08 -6.06 37.73
N LYS A 65 -32.16 -5.36 38.09
CA LYS A 65 -32.94 -4.57 37.12
C LYS A 65 -32.10 -3.45 36.50
N SER A 66 -31.35 -2.74 37.34
CA SER A 66 -30.47 -1.65 36.89
C SER A 66 -29.36 -2.15 35.95
N GLY A 67 -28.83 -3.35 36.20
CA GLY A 67 -27.89 -4.02 35.30
C GLY A 67 -28.49 -4.37 33.94
N ILE A 68 -29.72 -4.93 33.94
CA ILE A 68 -30.43 -5.26 32.70
C ILE A 68 -30.72 -3.98 31.89
N ASP A 69 -31.19 -2.92 32.53
CA ASP A 69 -31.47 -1.64 31.88
C ASP A 69 -30.18 -1.01 31.31
N ALA A 70 -29.04 -1.07 32.04
CA ALA A 70 -27.76 -0.59 31.54
C ALA A 70 -27.25 -1.37 30.31
N VAL A 71 -27.39 -2.70 30.30
CA VAL A 71 -27.01 -3.54 29.15
C VAL A 71 -27.92 -3.28 27.97
N MET A 72 -29.23 -3.18 28.20
CA MET A 72 -30.21 -2.80 27.17
C MET A 72 -29.86 -1.45 26.54
N MET A 73 -29.52 -0.46 27.36
CA MET A 73 -29.13 0.88 26.92
C MET A 73 -27.87 0.86 26.05
N ALA A 74 -26.83 0.14 26.49
CA ALA A 74 -25.60 -0.02 25.71
C ALA A 74 -25.88 -0.72 24.37
N SER A 75 -26.70 -1.78 24.36
CA SER A 75 -27.12 -2.46 23.13
C SER A 75 -27.92 -1.55 22.20
N LEU A 76 -28.81 -0.71 22.72
CA LEU A 76 -29.58 0.26 21.94
C LEU A 76 -28.66 1.25 21.23
N TYR A 77 -27.74 1.89 21.98
CA TYR A 77 -26.82 2.86 21.41
C TYR A 77 -25.80 2.23 20.46
N TYR A 78 -25.36 1.00 20.71
CA TYR A 78 -24.51 0.27 19.77
C TYR A 78 -25.23 0.03 18.43
N MET A 79 -26.52 -0.36 18.47
CA MET A 79 -27.33 -0.48 17.26
C MET A 79 -27.52 0.86 16.53
N MET A 80 -27.65 1.97 17.25
CA MET A 80 -27.69 3.31 16.62
C MET A 80 -26.37 3.67 15.93
N ILE A 81 -25.23 3.37 16.56
CA ILE A 81 -23.90 3.58 15.96
C ILE A 81 -23.73 2.70 14.72
N LEU A 82 -24.16 1.43 14.77
CA LEU A 82 -24.17 0.52 13.62
C LEU A 82 -24.97 1.08 12.43
N ILE A 83 -26.16 1.61 12.68
CA ILE A 83 -27.01 2.22 11.65
C ILE A 83 -26.29 3.43 11.03
N CYS A 84 -25.69 4.30 11.85
CA CYS A 84 -24.91 5.44 11.36
C CYS A 84 -23.71 4.97 10.52
N GLY A 85 -23.00 3.92 10.97
CA GLY A 85 -21.90 3.31 10.22
C GLY A 85 -22.35 2.76 8.87
N PHE A 86 -23.53 2.14 8.79
CA PHE A 86 -24.10 1.65 7.53
C PHE A 86 -24.44 2.79 6.56
N ILE A 87 -24.97 3.91 7.06
CA ILE A 87 -25.22 5.11 6.25
C ILE A 87 -23.90 5.64 5.68
N ILE A 88 -22.86 5.76 6.51
CA ILE A 88 -21.53 6.22 6.06
C ILE A 88 -20.96 5.26 5.01
N ARG A 89 -21.05 3.94 5.22
CA ARG A 89 -20.60 2.93 4.25
C ARG A 89 -21.36 3.02 2.93
N THR A 90 -22.64 3.34 2.97
CA THR A 90 -23.45 3.60 1.76
C THR A 90 -22.95 4.84 1.03
N CYS A 91 -22.69 5.95 1.73
CA CYS A 91 -22.09 7.14 1.13
C CYS A 91 -20.73 6.83 0.49
N ASN A 92 -19.88 6.07 1.17
CA ASN A 92 -18.57 5.65 0.66
C ASN A 92 -18.72 4.79 -0.61
N PHE A 93 -19.63 3.83 -0.61
CA PHE A 93 -19.94 3.00 -1.79
C PHE A 93 -20.38 3.85 -2.98
N LEU A 94 -21.29 4.79 -2.77
CA LEU A 94 -21.76 5.69 -3.83
C LEU A 94 -20.63 6.56 -4.38
N SER A 95 -19.70 7.01 -3.54
CA SER A 95 -18.54 7.78 -3.98
C SER A 95 -17.53 6.97 -4.80
N GLU A 96 -17.40 5.67 -4.50
CA GLU A 96 -16.37 4.79 -5.07
C GLU A 96 -16.85 4.03 -6.32
N ILE A 97 -18.16 3.93 -6.56
CA ILE A 97 -18.73 3.13 -7.67
C ILE A 97 -18.21 3.58 -9.04
N GLN A 98 -17.97 4.87 -9.22
CA GLN A 98 -17.42 5.44 -10.47
C GLN A 98 -16.01 4.93 -10.78
N PHE A 99 -15.26 4.51 -9.77
CA PHE A 99 -13.91 4.00 -9.89
C PHE A 99 -13.83 2.47 -9.84
N ALA A 100 -14.97 1.77 -9.89
CA ALA A 100 -15.03 0.33 -9.76
C ALA A 100 -14.08 -0.41 -10.71
N LYS A 101 -13.97 0.04 -11.98
CA LYS A 101 -13.12 -0.59 -12.99
C LYS A 101 -11.63 -0.24 -12.86
N THR A 102 -11.32 0.92 -12.29
CA THR A 102 -9.93 1.42 -12.19
C THR A 102 -9.26 0.99 -10.90
N HIS A 103 -10.04 0.80 -9.84
CA HIS A 103 -9.56 0.59 -8.49
C HIS A 103 -9.72 -0.85 -7.99
N TYR A 104 -10.53 -1.68 -8.64
CA TYR A 104 -10.85 -3.02 -8.19
C TYR A 104 -10.86 -4.02 -9.35
N GLU A 105 -10.31 -5.22 -9.11
CA GLU A 105 -10.19 -6.27 -10.14
C GLU A 105 -11.56 -6.74 -10.68
N ASN A 106 -12.59 -6.88 -9.83
CA ASN A 106 -13.92 -7.39 -10.20
C ASN A 106 -15.03 -6.32 -10.24
N GLY A 107 -14.66 -5.06 -10.46
CA GLY A 107 -15.61 -3.96 -10.60
C GLY A 107 -16.46 -3.74 -9.34
N ILE A 108 -17.78 -3.55 -9.53
CA ILE A 108 -18.72 -3.10 -8.48
C ILE A 108 -18.84 -4.12 -7.34
N THR A 109 -18.72 -5.42 -7.62
CA THR A 109 -18.83 -6.46 -6.59
C THR A 109 -17.71 -6.36 -5.56
N SER A 110 -16.49 -6.04 -6.01
CA SER A 110 -15.35 -5.80 -5.12
C SER A 110 -15.52 -4.49 -4.33
N VAL A 111 -16.10 -3.45 -4.92
CA VAL A 111 -16.41 -2.19 -4.21
C VAL A 111 -17.42 -2.46 -3.09
N LEU A 112 -18.49 -3.21 -3.38
CA LEU A 112 -19.49 -3.59 -2.39
C LEU A 112 -18.87 -4.37 -1.23
N LYS A 113 -18.08 -5.40 -1.53
CA LYS A 113 -17.36 -6.18 -0.52
C LYS A 113 -16.44 -5.30 0.32
N ALA A 114 -15.65 -4.44 -0.31
CA ALA A 114 -14.68 -3.59 0.40
C ALA A 114 -15.34 -2.54 1.31
N THR A 115 -16.51 -2.02 0.95
CA THR A 115 -17.21 -0.96 1.70
C THR A 115 -18.11 -1.51 2.81
N PHE A 116 -18.71 -2.68 2.62
CA PHE A 116 -19.64 -3.30 3.58
C PHE A 116 -19.03 -4.48 4.36
N GLU A 117 -17.71 -4.67 4.29
CA GLU A 117 -17.01 -5.67 5.11
C GLU A 117 -17.09 -5.33 6.60
N ILE A 118 -17.69 -6.21 7.39
CA ILE A 118 -17.80 -6.10 8.85
C ILE A 118 -17.07 -7.29 9.46
N ASN A 119 -16.23 -7.03 10.46
CA ASN A 119 -15.49 -8.08 11.14
C ASN A 119 -16.41 -8.97 12.01
N GLY A 120 -15.95 -10.18 12.33
CA GLY A 120 -16.73 -11.16 13.08
C GLY A 120 -17.13 -10.70 14.49
N GLN A 121 -16.29 -9.91 15.17
CA GLN A 121 -16.57 -9.40 16.52
C GLN A 121 -17.75 -8.41 16.52
N SER A 122 -17.79 -7.53 15.52
CA SER A 122 -18.88 -6.59 15.29
C SER A 122 -20.20 -7.29 14.95
N ILE A 123 -20.14 -8.35 14.14
CA ILE A 123 -21.31 -9.21 13.83
C ILE A 123 -21.83 -9.90 15.09
N PHE A 124 -20.94 -10.44 15.92
CA PHE A 124 -21.33 -11.06 17.19
C PHE A 124 -22.04 -10.06 18.11
N LEU A 125 -21.48 -8.86 18.31
CA LEU A 125 -22.11 -7.82 19.14
C LEU A 125 -23.43 -7.33 18.55
N MET A 126 -23.57 -7.29 17.22
CA MET A 126 -24.83 -6.96 16.55
C MET A 126 -25.91 -8.00 16.89
N VAL A 127 -25.60 -9.29 16.74
CA VAL A 127 -26.54 -10.38 17.07
C VAL A 127 -26.91 -10.36 18.56
N PHE A 128 -25.92 -10.19 19.44
CA PHE A 128 -26.15 -10.07 20.87
C PHE A 128 -27.08 -8.90 21.20
N SER A 129 -26.83 -7.72 20.63
CA SER A 129 -27.64 -6.53 20.85
C SER A 129 -29.09 -6.71 20.36
N VAL A 130 -29.29 -7.38 19.22
CA VAL A 130 -30.63 -7.72 18.72
C VAL A 130 -31.36 -8.66 19.68
N ILE A 131 -30.68 -9.67 20.22
CA ILE A 131 -31.27 -10.61 21.20
C ILE A 131 -31.68 -9.85 22.47
N VAL A 132 -30.78 -9.04 23.04
CA VAL A 132 -31.06 -8.25 24.26
C VAL A 132 -32.26 -7.33 24.04
N LEU A 133 -32.28 -6.58 22.94
CA LEU A 133 -33.36 -5.64 22.63
C LEU A 133 -34.69 -6.37 22.39
N SER A 134 -34.69 -7.50 21.68
CA SER A 134 -35.91 -8.28 21.44
C SER A 134 -36.49 -8.89 22.72
N ALA A 135 -35.63 -9.43 23.60
CA ALA A 135 -36.04 -9.97 24.89
C ALA A 135 -36.59 -8.87 25.81
N TYR A 136 -35.97 -7.68 25.78
CA TYR A 136 -36.44 -6.53 26.54
C TYR A 136 -37.79 -6.03 26.03
N CYS A 137 -37.94 -5.87 24.71
CA CYS A 137 -39.19 -5.51 24.04
C CYS A 137 -40.36 -6.42 24.45
N ALA A 138 -40.11 -7.72 24.53
CA ALA A 138 -41.13 -8.71 24.89
C ALA A 138 -41.58 -8.62 26.36
N LYS A 139 -40.70 -8.15 27.26
CA LYS A 139 -40.95 -8.18 28.71
C LYS A 139 -41.36 -6.82 29.29
N GLU A 140 -40.62 -5.75 28.97
CA GLU A 140 -40.73 -4.44 29.62
C GLU A 140 -41.24 -3.35 28.65
N GLY A 141 -41.46 -3.69 27.37
CA GLY A 141 -41.94 -2.78 26.34
C GLY A 141 -40.82 -2.04 25.60
N ASN A 142 -41.09 -0.84 25.10
CA ASN A 142 -40.19 -0.16 24.16
C ASN A 142 -38.86 0.31 24.81
N PRO A 143 -37.69 -0.19 24.35
CA PRO A 143 -36.39 0.16 24.94
C PRO A 143 -36.03 1.63 24.76
N VAL A 144 -36.49 2.29 23.69
CA VAL A 144 -36.22 3.72 23.43
C VAL A 144 -36.93 4.60 24.46
N THR A 145 -38.17 4.28 24.80
CA THR A 145 -38.92 5.07 25.79
C THR A 145 -38.34 4.88 27.19
N GLN A 146 -37.88 3.66 27.52
CA GLN A 146 -37.22 3.39 28.79
C GLN A 146 -35.86 4.08 28.88
N ALA A 147 -35.10 4.10 27.78
CA ALA A 147 -33.84 4.81 27.69
C ALA A 147 -33.95 6.27 28.11
N TRP A 148 -34.96 6.95 27.59
CA TRP A 148 -35.22 8.36 27.89
C TRP A 148 -35.71 8.57 29.32
N ALA A 149 -36.42 7.60 29.89
CA ALA A 149 -36.94 7.67 31.27
C ALA A 149 -35.83 7.67 32.33
N HIS A 150 -34.67 7.06 32.04
CA HIS A 150 -33.51 7.06 32.95
C HIS A 150 -32.74 8.39 32.97
N GLY A 151 -33.10 9.36 32.12
CA GLY A 151 -32.52 10.69 32.08
C GLY A 151 -31.26 10.82 31.20
N PRO A 152 -30.76 12.06 31.04
CA PRO A 152 -29.69 12.36 30.07
C PRO A 152 -28.32 11.82 30.50
N LEU A 153 -27.99 11.83 31.80
CA LEU A 153 -26.66 11.42 32.26
C LEU A 153 -26.39 9.92 32.05
N SER A 154 -27.37 9.07 32.39
CA SER A 154 -27.32 7.63 32.18
C SER A 154 -27.25 7.29 30.69
N SER A 155 -28.04 8.00 29.87
CA SER A 155 -28.00 7.91 28.40
C SER A 155 -26.63 8.27 27.82
N CYS A 156 -26.01 9.37 28.25
CA CYS A 156 -24.67 9.76 27.80
C CYS A 156 -23.61 8.72 28.14
N LEU A 157 -23.65 8.16 29.35
CA LEU A 157 -22.69 7.13 29.77
C LEU A 157 -22.89 5.81 29.03
N ALA A 158 -24.13 5.39 28.80
CA ALA A 158 -24.43 4.22 27.99
C ALA A 158 -24.02 4.39 26.53
N TYR A 159 -24.19 5.60 25.96
CA TYR A 159 -23.68 5.93 24.63
C TYR A 159 -22.15 5.89 24.59
N ALA A 160 -21.46 6.50 25.56
CA ALA A 160 -20.00 6.46 25.65
C ALA A 160 -19.47 5.01 25.74
N LEU A 161 -20.13 4.18 26.55
CA LEU A 161 -19.84 2.75 26.64
C LEU A 161 -20.02 2.04 25.29
N ALA A 162 -21.14 2.28 24.60
CA ALA A 162 -21.40 1.71 23.28
C ALA A 162 -20.38 2.16 22.22
N TYR A 163 -19.95 3.43 22.26
CA TYR A 163 -18.92 3.97 21.38
C TYR A 163 -17.57 3.29 21.62
N ILE A 164 -17.12 3.21 22.88
CA ILE A 164 -15.86 2.54 23.24
C ILE A 164 -15.90 1.07 22.82
N LEU A 165 -17.02 0.38 23.02
CA LEU A 165 -17.19 -1.00 22.54
C LEU A 165 -17.10 -1.09 21.01
N SER A 166 -17.72 -0.15 20.28
CA SER A 166 -17.68 -0.13 18.81
C SER A 166 -16.27 0.11 18.27
N ASP A 167 -15.48 0.94 18.94
CA ASP A 167 -14.07 1.21 18.62
C ASP A 167 -13.21 -0.01 18.96
N ALA A 168 -13.41 -0.62 20.14
CA ALA A 168 -12.67 -1.80 20.58
C ALA A 168 -12.84 -3.02 19.66
N VAL A 169 -14.01 -3.16 19.02
CA VAL A 169 -14.25 -4.21 18.01
C VAL A 169 -13.96 -3.75 16.59
N ASN A 170 -13.35 -2.58 16.39
CA ASN A 170 -12.99 -2.03 15.08
C ASN A 170 -14.19 -1.97 14.09
N LEU A 171 -15.37 -1.55 14.56
CA LEU A 171 -16.59 -1.56 13.76
C LEU A 171 -16.47 -0.76 12.45
N ASN A 172 -15.71 0.33 12.50
CA ASN A 172 -15.51 1.24 11.36
C ASN A 172 -14.40 0.78 10.41
N GLU A 173 -13.59 -0.21 10.78
CA GLU A 173 -12.58 -0.76 9.88
C GLU A 173 -13.25 -1.50 8.72
N SER A 174 -12.71 -1.27 7.52
CA SER A 174 -13.11 -1.95 6.29
C SER A 174 -11.96 -1.85 5.29
N ASN A 175 -11.90 -2.77 4.34
CA ASN A 175 -10.88 -2.71 3.29
C ASN A 175 -10.94 -1.41 2.47
N TYR A 176 -12.13 -0.82 2.28
CA TYR A 176 -12.27 0.51 1.69
C TYR A 176 -11.44 1.57 2.44
N MET A 177 -11.46 1.57 3.77
CA MET A 177 -10.69 2.55 4.55
C MET A 177 -9.19 2.33 4.37
N THR A 178 -8.71 1.09 4.35
CA THR A 178 -7.30 0.78 4.06
C THR A 178 -6.88 1.28 2.68
N ILE A 179 -7.66 0.95 1.65
CA ILE A 179 -7.43 1.39 0.27
C ILE A 179 -7.39 2.93 0.19
N ARG A 180 -8.36 3.59 0.82
CA ARG A 180 -8.43 5.05 0.88
C ARG A 180 -7.19 5.64 1.58
N THR A 181 -6.77 5.07 2.70
CA THR A 181 -5.58 5.52 3.43
C THR A 181 -4.31 5.37 2.58
N ILE A 182 -4.10 4.25 1.89
CA ILE A 182 -2.96 4.05 0.98
C ILE A 182 -2.91 5.17 -0.07
N ARG A 183 -4.05 5.54 -0.65
CA ARG A 183 -4.10 6.62 -1.65
C ARG A 183 -3.85 8.01 -1.04
N LEU A 184 -4.34 8.25 0.18
CA LEU A 184 -4.16 9.52 0.88
C LEU A 184 -2.73 9.72 1.40
N MET A 185 -1.97 8.64 1.60
CA MET A 185 -0.56 8.71 2.00
C MET A 185 0.35 9.35 0.95
N ALA A 186 -0.14 9.61 -0.27
CA ALA A 186 0.53 10.42 -1.30
C ALA A 186 2.02 10.04 -1.54
N GLY A 187 2.32 8.74 -1.56
CA GLY A 187 3.67 8.23 -1.80
C GLY A 187 4.49 7.90 -0.54
N VAL A 188 3.90 8.03 0.66
CA VAL A 188 4.50 7.56 1.93
C VAL A 188 4.12 6.10 2.24
N ASP A 189 3.24 5.50 1.44
CA ASP A 189 2.92 4.08 1.51
C ASP A 189 4.05 3.20 0.93
N TYR A 190 3.94 1.87 1.07
CA TYR A 190 4.95 0.93 0.59
C TYR A 190 5.26 1.09 -0.91
N GLY A 191 4.25 1.33 -1.75
CA GLY A 191 4.42 1.57 -3.18
C GLY A 191 5.22 2.83 -3.47
N GLY A 192 4.90 3.92 -2.79
CA GLY A 192 5.65 5.17 -2.89
C GLY A 192 7.09 5.05 -2.38
N GLY A 193 7.30 4.39 -1.24
CA GLY A 193 8.64 4.09 -0.72
C GLY A 193 9.51 3.31 -1.71
N MET A 194 8.95 2.31 -2.38
CA MET A 194 9.63 1.59 -3.47
C MET A 194 10.00 2.53 -4.63
N ALA A 195 9.10 3.43 -5.02
CA ALA A 195 9.33 4.37 -6.11
C ALA A 195 10.46 5.36 -5.78
N PHE A 196 10.44 5.95 -4.59
CA PHE A 196 11.52 6.84 -4.12
C PHE A 196 12.87 6.14 -4.06
N SER A 197 12.89 4.91 -3.51
CA SER A 197 14.11 4.10 -3.42
C SER A 197 14.69 3.80 -4.80
N TYR A 198 13.85 3.39 -5.77
CA TYR A 198 14.31 3.09 -7.12
C TYR A 198 14.71 4.35 -7.90
N PHE A 199 13.97 5.45 -7.74
CA PHE A 199 14.30 6.70 -8.43
C PHE A 199 15.64 7.27 -7.95
N TYR A 200 15.79 7.54 -6.65
CA TYR A 200 17.01 8.14 -6.12
C TYR A 200 18.17 7.15 -5.98
N GLY A 201 17.87 5.87 -5.77
CA GLY A 201 18.83 4.78 -5.65
C GLY A 201 19.41 4.29 -6.98
N TYR A 202 18.70 4.55 -8.09
CA TYR A 202 19.06 4.00 -9.39
C TYR A 202 18.76 4.93 -10.58
N LEU A 203 17.49 5.26 -10.87
CA LEU A 203 17.14 5.96 -12.12
C LEU A 203 17.81 7.32 -12.29
N ARG A 204 17.81 8.14 -11.23
CA ARG A 204 18.46 9.47 -11.25
C ARG A 204 19.97 9.40 -11.48
N ILE A 205 20.58 8.23 -11.30
CA ILE A 205 22.00 7.98 -11.57
C ILE A 205 22.19 7.61 -13.04
N ILE A 206 21.32 6.75 -13.58
CA ILE A 206 21.56 6.09 -14.87
C ILE A 206 20.92 6.78 -16.08
N LEU A 207 19.81 7.50 -15.88
CA LEU A 207 19.06 8.15 -16.95
C LEU A 207 19.77 9.39 -17.49
N PRO A 208 20.41 10.26 -16.67
CA PRO A 208 21.15 11.40 -17.21
C PRO A 208 22.22 10.94 -18.22
N GLY A 209 22.18 11.51 -19.43
CA GLY A 209 23.10 11.15 -20.53
C GLY A 209 22.83 9.81 -21.22
N LEU A 210 21.74 9.09 -20.90
CA LEU A 210 21.42 7.78 -21.50
C LEU A 210 21.34 7.83 -23.02
N ARG A 211 20.70 8.86 -23.59
CA ARG A 211 20.59 9.03 -25.06
C ARG A 211 21.96 9.10 -25.72
N LYS A 212 22.92 9.78 -25.08
CA LYS A 212 24.28 9.88 -25.59
C LYS A 212 24.99 8.52 -25.59
N LYS A 213 24.79 7.73 -24.53
CA LYS A 213 25.33 6.36 -24.46
C LYS A 213 24.75 5.47 -25.54
N MET A 214 23.46 5.62 -25.87
CA MET A 214 22.83 4.91 -26.98
C MET A 214 23.46 5.25 -28.32
N GLU A 215 23.73 6.53 -28.60
CA GLU A 215 24.41 6.96 -29.84
C GLU A 215 25.83 6.39 -29.95
N ILE A 216 26.58 6.39 -28.84
CA ILE A 216 27.93 5.80 -28.80
C ILE A 216 27.86 4.29 -29.08
N TYR A 217 26.87 3.60 -28.50
CA TYR A 217 26.64 2.18 -28.75
C TYR A 217 26.32 1.89 -30.22
N GLU A 218 25.41 2.64 -30.82
CA GLU A 218 25.07 2.51 -32.24
C GLU A 218 26.28 2.68 -33.15
N ALA A 219 27.09 3.72 -32.92
CA ALA A 219 28.29 3.96 -33.70
C ALA A 219 29.33 2.85 -33.53
N ALA A 220 29.47 2.30 -32.33
CA ALA A 220 30.43 1.24 -32.03
C ALA A 220 29.99 -0.14 -32.55
N GLN A 221 28.69 -0.41 -32.65
CA GLN A 221 28.14 -1.71 -33.05
C GLN A 221 27.59 -1.73 -34.49
N ASP A 222 27.54 -0.57 -35.16
CA ASP A 222 26.91 -0.40 -36.48
C ASP A 222 25.43 -0.84 -36.50
N VAL A 223 24.67 -0.37 -35.51
CA VAL A 223 23.24 -0.69 -35.33
C VAL A 223 22.40 0.57 -35.13
N THR A 224 21.08 0.40 -35.13
CA THR A 224 20.13 1.48 -34.81
C THR A 224 19.15 1.02 -33.74
N ILE A 225 19.03 1.83 -32.69
CA ILE A 225 18.04 1.79 -31.61
C ILE A 225 16.94 2.80 -31.99
N PRO A 226 15.78 2.34 -32.49
CA PRO A 226 14.78 3.24 -33.11
C PRO A 226 14.18 4.27 -32.15
N VAL A 227 14.11 3.95 -30.85
CA VAL A 227 13.58 4.84 -29.81
C VAL A 227 14.65 5.07 -28.76
N LYS A 228 15.02 6.34 -28.55
CA LYS A 228 16.06 6.77 -27.60
C LYS A 228 15.55 6.85 -26.16
N LYS A 229 14.89 5.79 -25.70
CA LYS A 229 14.35 5.66 -24.34
C LYS A 229 14.63 4.29 -23.76
N MET A 230 14.72 4.22 -22.45
CA MET A 230 14.66 2.95 -21.72
C MET A 230 13.22 2.59 -21.37
N PHE A 231 12.79 1.38 -21.68
CA PHE A 231 11.49 0.86 -21.28
C PHE A 231 11.62 0.12 -19.94
N ILE A 232 10.84 0.54 -18.94
CA ILE A 232 10.82 -0.06 -17.60
C ILE A 232 9.56 -0.89 -17.47
N LEU A 233 9.73 -2.20 -17.42
CA LEU A 233 8.64 -3.18 -17.38
C LEU A 233 8.05 -3.28 -15.96
N ILE A 234 6.73 -3.14 -15.85
CA ILE A 234 5.98 -3.24 -14.60
C ILE A 234 4.79 -4.20 -14.83
N PRO A 235 4.97 -5.51 -14.63
CA PRO A 235 3.88 -6.48 -14.77
C PRO A 235 2.86 -6.34 -13.64
N GLU A 236 1.59 -6.60 -13.93
CA GLU A 236 0.50 -6.59 -12.95
C GLU A 236 0.73 -7.56 -11.78
N SER A 237 1.29 -8.74 -12.04
CA SER A 237 1.63 -9.70 -10.98
C SER A 237 2.76 -9.23 -10.06
N GLY A 238 3.64 -8.33 -10.53
CA GLY A 238 4.92 -7.99 -9.91
C GLY A 238 6.09 -8.89 -10.32
N HIS A 239 5.83 -10.02 -10.97
CA HIS A 239 6.88 -10.99 -11.32
C HIS A 239 7.55 -10.69 -12.66
N ILE A 240 8.87 -10.49 -12.64
CA ILE A 240 9.71 -10.34 -13.83
C ILE A 240 10.82 -11.40 -13.76
N PRO A 241 10.97 -12.28 -14.77
CA PRO A 241 12.04 -13.27 -14.75
C PRO A 241 13.42 -12.60 -14.86
N PRO A 242 14.48 -13.27 -14.35
CA PRO A 242 15.84 -12.75 -14.44
C PRO A 242 16.33 -12.63 -15.89
N ASP A 243 15.84 -13.49 -16.79
CA ASP A 243 16.07 -13.40 -18.22
C ASP A 243 14.77 -13.01 -18.95
N LEU A 244 14.80 -11.90 -19.69
CA LEU A 244 13.67 -11.44 -20.48
C LEU A 244 13.38 -12.32 -21.69
N CYS A 245 14.31 -13.22 -22.08
CA CYS A 245 14.06 -14.30 -23.02
C CYS A 245 12.85 -15.16 -22.59
N ASP A 246 12.74 -15.45 -21.28
CA ASP A 246 11.64 -16.23 -20.70
C ASP A 246 10.31 -15.47 -20.63
N ALA A 247 10.36 -14.13 -20.62
CA ALA A 247 9.18 -13.27 -20.68
C ALA A 247 8.68 -13.05 -22.12
N SER A 248 9.50 -13.36 -23.11
CA SER A 248 9.27 -12.97 -24.51
C SER A 248 9.12 -14.14 -25.47
N TYR A 249 8.94 -15.36 -24.97
CA TYR A 249 8.90 -16.56 -25.82
C TYR A 249 10.13 -16.64 -26.75
N GLN A 250 11.31 -16.33 -26.20
CA GLN A 250 12.59 -16.33 -26.92
C GLN A 250 12.76 -15.23 -27.98
N TRP A 251 11.89 -14.21 -28.00
CA TRP A 251 12.05 -13.10 -28.94
C TRP A 251 13.11 -12.09 -28.49
N LEU A 252 13.33 -11.93 -27.18
CA LEU A 252 14.39 -11.05 -26.65
C LEU A 252 15.70 -11.83 -26.51
N GLU A 253 16.72 -11.36 -27.23
CA GLU A 253 18.11 -11.79 -27.09
C GLU A 253 18.90 -10.66 -26.42
N ALA A 254 19.51 -10.93 -25.27
CA ALA A 254 20.42 -10.00 -24.61
C ALA A 254 21.71 -9.83 -25.43
N THR A 255 22.18 -8.59 -25.59
CA THR A 255 23.44 -8.29 -26.28
C THR A 255 24.50 -7.79 -25.29
N THR A 256 25.32 -6.83 -25.69
CA THR A 256 26.27 -6.11 -24.86
C THR A 256 25.59 -4.97 -24.10
N ASN A 257 26.31 -4.39 -23.13
CA ASN A 257 25.80 -3.28 -22.34
C ASN A 257 26.15 -1.94 -22.98
N LEU A 258 25.38 -0.90 -22.62
CA LEU A 258 25.83 0.47 -22.77
C LEU A 258 27.06 0.76 -21.89
N GLU A 259 27.72 1.88 -22.16
CA GLU A 259 28.79 2.38 -21.31
C GLU A 259 28.35 2.46 -19.84
N HIS A 260 29.18 1.90 -18.97
CA HIS A 260 28.91 1.78 -17.54
C HIS A 260 29.07 3.12 -16.82
N ILE A 261 28.29 3.32 -15.73
CA ILE A 261 28.57 4.36 -14.74
C ILE A 261 29.24 3.72 -13.54
N VAL A 262 30.38 4.28 -13.11
CA VAL A 262 31.11 3.82 -11.93
C VAL A 262 31.21 4.97 -10.93
N ILE A 263 30.61 4.79 -9.75
CA ILE A 263 30.60 5.80 -8.68
C ILE A 263 30.79 5.13 -7.31
N ASP A 264 31.26 5.89 -6.32
CA ASP A 264 31.24 5.45 -4.92
C ASP A 264 29.88 5.73 -4.31
N ARG A 265 29.28 4.77 -3.59
CA ARG A 265 27.98 4.98 -2.94
C ARG A 265 27.79 4.10 -1.71
N ALA A 266 27.33 4.70 -0.62
CA ALA A 266 27.00 4.00 0.63
C ALA A 266 28.14 3.07 1.13
N GLY A 267 29.39 3.56 1.08
CA GLY A 267 30.57 2.78 1.47
C GLY A 267 31.08 1.79 0.41
N VAL A 268 30.31 1.51 -0.64
CA VAL A 268 30.72 0.65 -1.76
C VAL A 268 31.55 1.47 -2.76
N LYS A 269 32.84 1.16 -2.84
CA LYS A 269 33.76 1.76 -3.81
C LYS A 269 33.51 1.21 -5.21
N ARG A 270 33.59 2.09 -6.22
CA ARG A 270 33.47 1.73 -7.64
C ARG A 270 32.22 0.90 -7.95
N ARG A 271 31.08 1.27 -7.37
CA ARG A 271 29.79 0.64 -7.66
C ARG A 271 29.47 0.84 -9.14
N ASN A 272 29.20 -0.27 -9.83
CA ASN A 272 29.00 -0.31 -11.26
C ASN A 272 27.51 -0.38 -11.63
N TYR A 273 27.07 0.51 -12.51
CA TYR A 273 25.72 0.55 -13.06
C TYR A 273 25.79 0.32 -14.57
N LYS A 274 25.00 -0.64 -15.06
CA LYS A 274 24.99 -1.06 -16.47
C LYS A 274 23.57 -1.25 -16.96
N ASN A 275 23.32 -0.91 -18.22
CA ASN A 275 22.07 -1.19 -18.91
C ASN A 275 22.35 -2.10 -20.10
N THR A 276 21.58 -3.18 -20.23
CA THR A 276 21.73 -4.16 -21.31
C THR A 276 20.91 -3.73 -22.52
N VAL A 277 21.50 -3.84 -23.71
CA VAL A 277 20.78 -3.68 -24.98
C VAL A 277 20.20 -5.05 -25.36
N TYR A 278 18.98 -5.07 -25.87
CA TYR A 278 18.31 -6.28 -26.33
C TYR A 278 17.99 -6.18 -27.82
N LYS A 279 18.04 -7.32 -28.51
CA LYS A 279 17.46 -7.51 -29.83
C LYS A 279 16.10 -8.17 -29.69
N ILE A 280 15.10 -7.62 -30.37
CA ILE A 280 13.81 -8.28 -30.56
C ILE A 280 13.81 -8.96 -31.92
N HIS A 281 13.56 -10.27 -31.93
CA HIS A 281 13.37 -11.11 -33.09
C HIS A 281 11.89 -11.51 -33.22
N PRO A 282 11.08 -10.80 -34.02
CA PRO A 282 9.69 -11.16 -34.22
C PRO A 282 9.55 -12.61 -34.70
N ASN A 283 8.58 -13.34 -34.13
CA ASN A 283 8.30 -14.75 -34.41
C ASN A 283 9.45 -15.72 -34.13
N SER A 284 10.45 -15.35 -33.31
CA SER A 284 11.63 -16.17 -33.03
C SER A 284 12.41 -16.61 -34.29
N GLN A 285 12.16 -15.96 -35.44
CA GLN A 285 12.86 -16.23 -36.68
C GLN A 285 14.11 -15.34 -36.74
N ALA A 286 15.20 -15.83 -36.16
CA ALA A 286 16.54 -15.24 -36.35
C ALA A 286 17.00 -15.25 -37.82
N MET A 287 16.31 -16.02 -38.69
CA MET A 287 16.65 -16.20 -40.09
C MET A 287 15.87 -15.23 -40.99
N GLY A 288 16.39 -14.01 -41.16
CA GLY A 288 16.12 -13.19 -42.35
C GLY A 288 15.67 -11.75 -42.11
N HIS A 289 15.15 -11.40 -40.93
CA HIS A 289 14.75 -10.02 -40.61
C HIS A 289 15.78 -9.35 -39.70
N ARG A 290 16.04 -8.06 -39.91
CA ARG A 290 16.90 -7.29 -39.01
C ARG A 290 16.22 -7.17 -37.65
N PRO A 291 16.90 -7.50 -36.53
CA PRO A 291 16.32 -7.35 -35.21
C PRO A 291 16.07 -5.88 -34.87
N VAL A 292 15.08 -5.64 -34.00
CA VAL A 292 14.83 -4.31 -33.45
C VAL A 292 15.61 -4.17 -32.14
N TYR A 293 16.47 -3.17 -32.04
CA TYR A 293 17.25 -2.92 -30.83
C TYR A 293 16.47 -2.06 -29.84
N VAL A 294 16.51 -2.44 -28.57
CA VAL A 294 15.81 -1.75 -27.48
C VAL A 294 16.63 -1.80 -26.20
N ILE A 295 16.43 -0.83 -25.32
CA ILE A 295 16.91 -0.89 -23.94
C ILE A 295 15.70 -1.05 -23.05
N THR A 296 15.67 -2.16 -22.32
CA THR A 296 14.55 -2.51 -21.47
C THR A 296 15.06 -3.24 -20.24
N GLU A 297 14.38 -3.03 -19.12
CA GLU A 297 14.64 -3.76 -17.88
C GLU A 297 13.35 -3.86 -17.05
N GLY A 298 13.33 -4.81 -16.12
CA GLY A 298 12.27 -4.89 -15.13
C GLY A 298 12.47 -3.89 -14.00
N ALA A 299 11.37 -3.30 -13.51
CA ALA A 299 11.41 -2.53 -12.27
C ALA A 299 11.80 -3.43 -11.10
N THR A 300 13.06 -3.39 -10.67
CA THR A 300 13.60 -4.28 -9.63
C THR A 300 12.78 -4.31 -8.33
N PRO A 301 12.22 -3.19 -7.81
CA PRO A 301 11.37 -3.23 -6.61
C PRO A 301 10.14 -4.13 -6.75
N MET A 302 9.61 -4.32 -7.97
CA MET A 302 8.49 -5.23 -8.20
C MET A 302 8.87 -6.68 -7.93
N MET A 303 10.11 -7.08 -8.22
CA MET A 303 10.60 -8.42 -7.89
C MET A 303 10.65 -8.63 -6.37
N THR A 304 11.19 -7.66 -5.61
CA THR A 304 11.17 -7.72 -4.14
C THR A 304 9.73 -7.76 -3.60
N PHE A 305 8.82 -6.99 -4.19
CA PHE A 305 7.42 -7.05 -3.79
C PHE A 305 6.78 -8.40 -4.12
N TRP A 306 7.06 -8.98 -5.29
CA TRP A 306 6.62 -10.32 -5.66
C TRP A 306 7.13 -11.38 -4.67
N GLU A 307 8.40 -11.30 -4.27
CA GLU A 307 8.98 -12.18 -3.26
C GLU A 307 8.20 -12.11 -1.94
N ILE A 308 7.81 -10.93 -1.48
CA ILE A 308 6.96 -10.78 -0.29
C ILE A 308 5.60 -11.48 -0.47
N LEU A 309 5.02 -11.45 -1.68
CA LEU A 309 3.73 -12.09 -1.96
C LEU A 309 3.82 -13.62 -1.97
N ILE A 310 4.93 -14.21 -2.43
CA ILE A 310 5.07 -15.66 -2.52
C ILE A 310 5.59 -16.29 -1.22
N HIS A 311 6.29 -15.53 -0.38
CA HIS A 311 6.74 -16.00 0.92
C HIS A 311 5.66 -15.78 1.99
N ASP A 312 5.53 -16.72 2.93
CA ASP A 312 4.48 -16.72 3.95
C ASP A 312 4.94 -15.99 5.22
N HIS A 313 4.90 -14.66 5.16
CA HIS A 313 5.10 -13.78 6.32
C HIS A 313 3.76 -13.43 6.96
N GLU A 314 3.78 -13.00 8.23
CA GLU A 314 2.58 -12.56 8.97
C GLU A 314 1.77 -11.52 8.18
N GLN A 315 2.45 -10.64 7.42
CA GLN A 315 1.84 -9.55 6.67
C GLN A 315 1.46 -9.92 5.22
N THR A 316 1.80 -11.13 4.74
CA THR A 316 1.62 -11.52 3.32
C THR A 316 0.17 -11.44 2.88
N ALA A 317 -0.79 -11.83 3.74
CA ALA A 317 -2.22 -11.73 3.43
C ALA A 317 -2.64 -10.27 3.15
N THR A 318 -2.17 -9.32 3.97
CA THR A 318 -2.42 -7.88 3.81
C THR A 318 -1.81 -7.35 2.51
N TYR A 319 -0.59 -7.76 2.17
CA TYR A 319 0.04 -7.38 0.91
C TYR A 319 -0.70 -7.92 -0.32
N LYS A 320 -1.14 -9.19 -0.28
CA LYS A 320 -1.96 -9.80 -1.36
C LYS A 320 -3.27 -9.04 -1.54
N GLN A 321 -3.96 -8.73 -0.44
CA GLN A 321 -5.21 -7.99 -0.46
C GLN A 321 -5.07 -6.58 -1.06
N ASN A 322 -3.93 -5.92 -0.81
CA ASN A 322 -3.68 -4.54 -1.25
C ASN A 322 -2.76 -4.42 -2.48
N ARG A 323 -2.42 -5.54 -3.14
CA ARG A 323 -1.45 -5.61 -4.24
C ARG A 323 -1.69 -4.55 -5.32
N MET A 324 -2.92 -4.46 -5.83
CA MET A 324 -3.27 -3.53 -6.89
C MET A 324 -3.04 -2.07 -6.48
N GLN A 325 -3.35 -1.71 -5.22
CA GLN A 325 -3.15 -0.34 -4.73
C GLN A 325 -1.67 -0.02 -4.54
N ILE A 326 -0.89 -0.97 -4.05
CA ILE A 326 0.57 -0.84 -3.87
C ILE A 326 1.26 -0.67 -5.23
N VAL A 327 0.94 -1.51 -6.21
CA VAL A 327 1.50 -1.41 -7.58
C VAL A 327 1.08 -0.10 -8.23
N ALA A 328 -0.19 0.32 -8.08
CA ALA A 328 -0.65 1.60 -8.60
C ALA A 328 0.05 2.79 -7.93
N SER A 329 0.29 2.74 -6.61
CA SER A 329 1.04 3.78 -5.89
C SER A 329 2.49 3.84 -6.38
N PHE A 330 3.15 2.68 -6.53
CA PHE A 330 4.49 2.59 -7.11
C PHE A 330 4.56 3.24 -8.49
N TYR A 331 3.69 2.83 -9.42
CA TYR A 331 3.65 3.36 -10.78
C TYR A 331 3.45 4.88 -10.80
N LYS A 332 2.40 5.37 -10.11
CA LYS A 332 2.04 6.80 -10.13
C LYS A 332 3.12 7.66 -9.48
N THR A 333 3.67 7.21 -8.34
CA THR A 333 4.74 7.94 -7.64
C THR A 333 6.01 7.97 -8.49
N LEU A 334 6.39 6.83 -9.10
CA LEU A 334 7.57 6.78 -9.96
C LEU A 334 7.42 7.65 -11.21
N GLN A 335 6.24 7.63 -11.85
CA GLN A 335 5.94 8.49 -13.00
C GLN A 335 6.06 9.97 -12.62
N GLN A 336 5.49 10.37 -11.49
CA GLN A 336 5.60 11.74 -10.98
C GLN A 336 7.06 12.15 -10.72
N LEU A 337 7.87 11.26 -10.14
CA LEU A 337 9.29 11.54 -9.89
C LEU A 337 10.07 11.75 -11.19
N ILE A 338 9.84 10.89 -12.19
CA ILE A 338 10.46 11.01 -13.52
C ILE A 338 10.00 12.29 -14.21
N ASP A 339 8.70 12.55 -14.21
CA ASP A 339 8.12 13.72 -14.87
C ASP A 339 8.59 15.01 -14.19
N ASN A 340 8.82 15.04 -12.88
CA ASN A 340 9.26 16.25 -12.20
C ASN A 340 10.77 16.52 -12.28
N ASP A 341 11.58 15.56 -12.72
CA ASP A 341 13.03 15.70 -12.85
C ASP A 341 13.42 16.01 -14.32
N PRO A 342 13.98 17.21 -14.61
CA PRO A 342 14.30 17.61 -15.99
C PRO A 342 15.32 16.73 -16.70
N GLU A 343 16.21 16.05 -15.98
CA GLU A 343 17.24 15.18 -16.57
C GLU A 343 16.71 13.76 -16.86
N CYS A 344 15.62 13.37 -16.20
CA CYS A 344 15.00 12.06 -16.34
C CYS A 344 13.74 12.08 -17.23
N ARG A 345 13.03 13.20 -17.28
CA ARG A 345 11.80 13.35 -18.07
C ARG A 345 12.06 13.00 -19.54
N ASP A 346 11.17 12.21 -20.13
CA ASP A 346 11.24 11.74 -21.52
C ASP A 346 12.47 10.85 -21.84
N VAL A 347 13.29 10.43 -20.86
CA VAL A 347 14.44 9.53 -21.10
C VAL A 347 14.06 8.06 -20.92
N CYS A 348 12.99 7.77 -20.19
CA CYS A 348 12.43 6.44 -20.05
C CYS A 348 10.91 6.43 -20.19
N GLU A 349 10.34 5.24 -20.35
CA GLU A 349 8.90 5.00 -20.34
C GLU A 349 8.57 3.87 -19.36
N LEU A 350 7.60 4.10 -18.48
CA LEU A 350 7.04 3.06 -17.63
C LEU A 350 6.00 2.25 -18.40
N VAL A 351 6.28 0.97 -18.61
CA VAL A 351 5.41 0.03 -19.33
C VAL A 351 4.69 -0.85 -18.33
N TYR A 352 3.52 -0.40 -17.87
CA TYR A 352 2.59 -1.25 -17.12
C TYR A 352 1.82 -2.17 -18.06
N TYR A 353 1.74 -3.47 -17.74
CA TYR A 353 1.00 -4.44 -18.52
C TYR A 353 0.45 -5.59 -17.68
N LYS A 354 -0.65 -6.18 -18.15
CA LYS A 354 -1.16 -7.44 -17.63
C LYS A 354 -0.29 -8.56 -18.19
N ASP A 355 0.44 -9.24 -17.33
CA ASP A 355 1.36 -10.29 -17.75
C ASP A 355 0.68 -11.63 -18.03
N TYR A 356 -0.62 -11.74 -17.72
CA TYR A 356 -1.49 -12.86 -18.09
C TYR A 356 -2.81 -12.39 -18.67
N GLU A 357 -3.27 -13.07 -19.73
CA GLU A 357 -4.61 -12.94 -20.27
C GLU A 357 -5.24 -14.32 -20.43
N LYS A 358 -6.39 -14.55 -19.79
CA LYS A 358 -7.09 -15.85 -19.79
C LYS A 358 -6.19 -17.04 -19.43
N GLY A 359 -5.26 -16.84 -18.50
CA GLY A 359 -4.30 -17.86 -18.05
C GLY A 359 -3.08 -18.06 -18.95
N LYS A 360 -3.01 -17.37 -20.10
CA LYS A 360 -1.83 -17.38 -20.98
C LYS A 360 -0.95 -16.19 -20.65
N LYS A 361 0.36 -16.41 -20.52
CA LYS A 361 1.35 -15.35 -20.34
C LYS A 361 1.39 -14.46 -21.59
N ILE A 362 1.44 -13.14 -21.42
CA ILE A 362 1.59 -12.20 -22.54
C ILE A 362 3.08 -12.13 -22.94
N ASN A 363 3.34 -12.10 -24.25
CA ASN A 363 4.68 -11.90 -24.77
C ASN A 363 5.11 -10.43 -24.59
N VAL A 364 6.10 -10.19 -23.73
CA VAL A 364 6.56 -8.82 -23.47
C VAL A 364 7.21 -8.16 -24.69
N ALA A 365 7.78 -8.93 -25.63
CA ALA A 365 8.36 -8.39 -26.85
C ALA A 365 7.31 -7.77 -27.78
N GLU A 366 6.11 -8.34 -27.85
CA GLU A 366 5.00 -7.77 -28.62
C GLU A 366 4.58 -6.40 -28.06
N ILE A 367 4.54 -6.28 -26.73
CA ILE A 367 4.25 -5.02 -26.05
C ILE A 367 5.31 -3.97 -26.39
N LEU A 368 6.58 -4.32 -26.26
CA LEU A 368 7.70 -3.43 -26.58
C LEU A 368 7.68 -3.00 -28.05
N LEU A 369 7.46 -3.92 -28.99
CA LEU A 369 7.34 -3.59 -30.42
C LEU A 369 6.20 -2.61 -30.68
N GLY A 370 5.03 -2.82 -30.06
CA GLY A 370 3.90 -1.90 -30.17
C GLY A 370 4.24 -0.49 -29.67
N ARG A 371 4.95 -0.37 -28.54
CA ARG A 371 5.42 0.92 -28.01
C ARG A 371 6.43 1.59 -28.92
N ILE A 372 7.40 0.83 -29.44
CA ILE A 372 8.43 1.30 -30.35
C ILE A 372 7.80 1.82 -31.65
N GLN A 373 6.89 1.07 -32.26
CA GLN A 373 6.20 1.46 -33.49
C GLN A 373 5.37 2.73 -33.30
N ALA A 374 4.64 2.83 -32.19
CA ALA A 374 3.83 4.01 -31.88
C ALA A 374 4.67 5.29 -31.75
N GLN A 375 5.91 5.20 -31.24
CA GLN A 375 6.81 6.35 -31.11
C GLN A 375 7.63 6.62 -32.35
N ALA A 376 8.09 5.57 -33.05
CA ALA A 376 8.82 5.72 -34.30
C ALA A 376 7.96 6.36 -35.39
N ALA A 377 6.63 6.13 -35.39
CA ALA A 377 5.70 6.77 -36.32
C ALA A 377 5.39 8.25 -36.02
N MET A 378 5.86 8.81 -34.89
CA MET A 378 5.72 10.24 -34.59
C MET A 378 6.84 11.10 -35.17
N PHE A 379 7.82 10.49 -35.84
CA PHE A 379 8.95 11.11 -36.52
C PHE A 379 9.00 10.60 -37.96
#